data_AF-A0A369JWJ3-F1
#
_entry.id   AF-A0A369JWJ3-F1
#
_cell.length_a   1.000
_cell.length_b   1.000
_cell.length_c   1.000
_cell.angle_alpha   90.00
_cell.angle_beta   90.00
_cell.angle_gamma   90.00
#
_symmetry.space_group_name_H-M   'P 1'
#
loop_
_entity.id
_entity.type
_entity.pdbx_description
1 polymer ?
#
loop_
_entity_poly.entity_id
_entity_poly.type
_entity_poly.pdbx_seq_one_letter_code
_entity_poly.pdbx_strand_id
1 'polypeptide(L)'
;MPLSTAPAFLIGIGARILLDAFTRSGAASIRDFVLIGVWQGVGLHYAASKNPSVAIILALVAALKLFVEFNMAQDTTQTAITILGVALGILCTEWLSQFFRSPHVPDSDRRRKKSMPTANGHASRRDRLVQFRAGPEGDASDARHKAFRNTVTISDITSVDSNSEMIGPSASMTPLDREIAILRTRASLADSERRRFKEERKWAISQGNEARASQMKWQVKRYTALMQSFHREADAKLIEASGGRPRLHGTEEPKLPSSSRPSRHRKEISNGQAAPRSVDAPLTRSATYKQVARDAVR
;
A
#
# COMPACT_ATOMS: atom_id res chain seq x y z
N MET A 1 2.90 5.47 -19.63
CA MET A 1 3.74 6.56 -19.07
C MET A 1 2.83 7.41 -18.22
N PRO A 2 3.19 7.77 -16.98
CA PRO A 2 2.32 8.61 -16.15
C PRO A 2 2.11 9.94 -16.87
N LEU A 3 0.87 10.20 -17.27
CA LEU A 3 0.49 11.46 -17.89
C LEU A 3 0.71 12.55 -16.84
N SER A 4 1.70 13.40 -17.07
CA SER A 4 1.96 14.55 -16.20
C SER A 4 0.82 15.54 -16.43
N THR A 5 0.00 15.75 -15.41
CA THR A 5 -1.10 16.74 -15.42
C THR A 5 -0.58 18.18 -15.33
N ALA A 6 0.67 18.37 -14.90
CA ALA A 6 1.34 19.66 -14.78
C ALA A 6 1.35 20.51 -16.07
N PRO A 7 1.72 19.99 -17.26
CA PRO A 7 1.67 20.78 -18.50
C PRO A 7 0.26 21.26 -18.87
N ALA A 8 -0.78 20.48 -18.59
CA ALA A 8 -2.16 20.89 -18.87
C ALA A 8 -2.58 22.08 -17.99
N PHE A 9 -2.19 22.06 -16.70
CA PHE A 9 -2.40 23.20 -15.79
C PHE A 9 -1.62 24.43 -16.20
N LEU A 10 -0.35 24.27 -16.59
CA LEU A 10 0.52 25.38 -16.99
C LEU A 10 -0.03 26.08 -18.25
N ILE A 11 -0.50 25.30 -19.23
CA ILE A 11 -1.14 25.83 -20.45
C ILE A 11 -2.48 26.49 -20.12
N GLY A 12 -3.34 25.84 -19.31
CA GLY A 12 -4.66 26.38 -18.97
C GLY A 12 -4.59 27.69 -18.17
N ILE A 13 -3.73 27.75 -17.14
CA ILE A 13 -3.51 28.95 -16.34
C ILE A 13 -2.81 30.03 -17.18
N GLY A 14 -1.78 29.67 -17.95
CA GLY A 14 -1.05 30.60 -18.81
C GLY A 14 -1.95 31.25 -19.88
N ALA A 15 -2.80 30.46 -20.54
CA ALA A 15 -3.77 30.98 -21.52
C ALA A 15 -4.77 31.94 -20.87
N ARG A 16 -5.22 31.65 -19.64
CA ARG A 16 -6.12 32.54 -18.91
C ARG A 16 -5.45 33.85 -18.51
N ILE A 17 -4.18 33.82 -18.08
CA ILE A 17 -3.40 35.03 -17.77
C ILE A 17 -3.21 35.88 -19.02
N LEU A 18 -2.85 35.27 -20.16
CA LEU A 18 -2.71 35.98 -21.42
C LEU A 18 -4.02 36.64 -21.84
N LEU A 19 -5.13 35.92 -21.73
CA LEU A 19 -6.45 36.45 -22.08
C LEU A 19 -6.86 37.60 -21.16
N ASP A 20 -6.61 37.50 -19.86
CA ASP A 20 -6.86 38.59 -18.90
C ASP A 20 -5.95 39.80 -19.23
N ALA A 21 -4.68 39.58 -19.58
CA ALA A 21 -3.76 40.65 -19.96
C ALA A 21 -4.17 41.37 -21.26
N PHE A 22 -4.75 40.67 -22.23
CA PHE A 22 -5.22 41.27 -23.48
C PHE A 22 -6.58 41.98 -23.35
N THR A 23 -7.45 41.50 -22.45
CA THR A 23 -8.81 42.03 -22.31
C THR A 23 -8.91 43.16 -21.28
N ARG A 24 -7.90 43.33 -20.43
CA ARG A 24 -7.96 44.26 -19.30
C ARG A 24 -7.02 45.45 -19.53
N SER A 25 -7.57 46.61 -19.87
CA SER A 25 -6.84 47.87 -20.07
C SER A 25 -6.72 48.73 -18.79
N GLY A 26 -6.92 48.14 -17.61
CA GLY A 26 -7.01 48.85 -16.34
C GLY A 26 -5.78 48.68 -15.43
N ALA A 27 -5.75 49.45 -14.33
CA ALA A 27 -4.70 49.35 -13.32
C ALA A 27 -4.53 47.93 -12.77
N ALA A 28 -3.28 47.54 -12.51
CA ALA A 28 -2.93 46.21 -12.01
C ALA A 28 -3.65 45.91 -10.69
N SER A 29 -4.41 44.81 -10.66
CA SER A 29 -5.16 44.38 -9.48
C SER A 29 -4.37 43.33 -8.68
N ILE A 30 -4.64 43.24 -7.37
CA ILE A 30 -4.06 42.21 -6.47
C ILE A 30 -4.20 40.79 -7.05
N ARG A 31 -5.31 40.53 -7.73
CA ARG A 31 -5.59 39.23 -8.38
C ARG A 31 -4.54 38.86 -9.41
N ASP A 32 -4.03 39.85 -10.14
CA ASP A 32 -3.09 39.63 -11.24
C ASP A 32 -1.73 39.18 -10.67
N PHE A 33 -1.29 39.81 -9.57
CA PHE A 33 -0.08 39.40 -8.84
C PHE A 33 -0.19 37.99 -8.27
N VAL A 34 -1.34 37.62 -7.71
CA VAL A 34 -1.58 36.24 -7.24
C VAL A 34 -1.52 35.24 -8.39
N LEU A 35 -2.18 35.53 -9.52
CA LEU A 35 -2.18 34.63 -10.68
C LEU A 35 -0.78 34.45 -11.27
N ILE A 36 -0.02 35.54 -11.40
CA ILE A 36 1.36 35.51 -11.87
C ILE A 36 2.23 34.69 -10.92
N GLY A 37 2.11 34.90 -9.61
CA GLY A 37 2.84 34.12 -8.61
C GLY A 37 2.50 32.63 -8.68
N VAL A 38 1.21 32.28 -8.75
CA VAL A 38 0.77 30.88 -8.88
C VAL A 38 1.34 30.24 -10.16
N TRP A 39 1.29 30.94 -11.29
CA TRP A 39 1.84 30.45 -12.55
C TRP A 39 3.35 30.23 -12.47
N GLN A 40 4.10 31.16 -11.86
CA GLN A 40 5.53 31.03 -11.61
C GLN A 40 5.84 29.82 -10.70
N GLY A 41 5.07 29.62 -9.63
CA GLY A 41 5.22 28.49 -8.72
C GLY A 41 4.99 27.13 -9.40
N VAL A 42 3.94 27.03 -10.22
CA VAL A 42 3.65 25.82 -11.02
C VAL A 42 4.77 25.55 -12.02
N GLY A 43 5.24 26.58 -12.74
CA GLY A 43 6.34 26.46 -13.69
C GLY A 43 7.65 26.02 -13.05
N LEU A 44 7.97 26.59 -11.87
CA LEU A 44 9.16 26.23 -11.12
C LEU A 44 9.12 24.78 -10.61
N HIS A 45 7.99 24.34 -10.06
CA HIS A 45 7.81 22.96 -9.62
C HIS A 45 7.92 21.96 -10.79
N TYR A 46 7.35 22.30 -11.95
CA TYR A 46 7.47 21.48 -13.16
C TYR A 46 8.92 21.36 -13.63
N ALA A 47 9.65 22.48 -13.68
CA ALA A 47 11.07 22.48 -14.02
C ALA A 47 11.90 21.65 -13.03
N ALA A 48 11.65 21.80 -11.73
CA ALA A 48 12.34 21.05 -10.68
C ALA A 48 12.11 19.53 -10.82
N SER A 49 10.91 19.14 -11.23
CA SER A 49 10.56 17.73 -11.43
C SER A 49 11.20 17.09 -12.66
N LYS A 50 11.44 17.87 -13.73
CA LYS A 50 11.98 17.34 -15.00
C LYS A 50 13.47 17.54 -15.18
N ASN A 51 13.97 18.74 -14.92
CA ASN A 51 15.36 19.16 -15.15
C ASN A 51 15.80 20.10 -14.01
N PRO A 52 16.44 19.59 -12.94
CA PRO A 52 16.78 20.39 -11.77
C PRO A 52 17.70 21.57 -12.10
N SER A 53 18.58 21.44 -13.11
CA SER A 53 19.45 22.54 -13.57
C SER A 53 18.65 23.74 -14.10
N VAL A 54 17.56 23.49 -14.84
CA VAL A 54 16.68 24.54 -15.36
C VAL A 54 15.89 25.18 -14.21
N ALA A 55 15.52 24.40 -13.20
CA ALA A 55 14.82 24.90 -12.03
C ALA A 55 15.66 25.91 -11.23
N ILE A 56 16.96 25.66 -11.07
CA ILE A 56 17.88 26.59 -10.41
C ILE A 56 17.94 27.92 -11.17
N ILE A 57 18.04 27.88 -12.49
CA ILE A 57 18.06 29.08 -13.33
C ILE A 57 16.73 29.85 -13.20
N LEU A 58 15.59 29.16 -13.27
CA LEU A 58 14.27 29.77 -13.09
C LEU A 58 14.07 30.37 -11.69
N ALA A 59 14.54 29.68 -10.65
CA ALA A 59 14.50 30.18 -9.28
C ALA A 59 15.33 31.47 -9.13
N LEU A 60 16.53 31.51 -9.71
CA LEU A 60 17.38 32.70 -9.71
C LEU A 60 16.72 33.85 -10.48
N VAL A 61 16.13 33.59 -11.64
CA VAL A 61 15.41 34.62 -12.41
C VAL A 61 14.20 35.15 -11.64
N ALA A 62 13.44 34.27 -10.98
CA ALA A 62 12.30 34.68 -10.15
C ALA A 62 12.75 35.50 -8.93
N ALA A 63 13.83 35.07 -8.26
CA ALA A 63 14.39 35.80 -7.12
C ALA A 63 14.94 37.17 -7.53
N LEU A 64 15.67 37.25 -8.66
CA LEU A 64 16.18 38.51 -9.19
C LEU A 64 15.02 39.45 -9.58
N LYS A 65 13.97 38.93 -10.21
CA LYS A 65 12.77 39.71 -10.53
C LYS A 65 12.13 40.27 -9.26
N LEU A 66 11.90 39.44 -8.25
CA LEU A 66 11.32 39.87 -6.97
C LEU A 66 12.22 40.91 -6.28
N PHE A 67 13.54 40.75 -6.37
CA PHE A 67 14.49 41.71 -5.83
C PHE A 67 14.39 43.07 -6.55
N VAL A 68 14.29 43.07 -7.88
CA VAL A 68 14.13 44.30 -8.66
C VAL A 68 12.79 44.97 -8.35
N GLU A 69 11.69 44.21 -8.31
CA GLU A 69 10.36 44.73 -7.95
C GLU A 69 10.35 45.33 -6.54
N PHE A 70 10.97 44.64 -5.56
CA PHE A 70 11.07 45.11 -4.19
C PHE A 70 11.86 46.44 -4.08
N ASN A 71 12.98 46.56 -4.79
CA ASN A 71 13.81 47.77 -4.76
C ASN A 71 13.21 48.94 -5.54
N MET A 72 12.57 48.68 -6.69
CA MET A 72 12.06 49.73 -7.58
C MET A 72 10.68 50.24 -7.18
N ALA A 73 9.76 49.35 -6.81
CA ALA A 73 8.37 49.73 -6.55
C ALA A 73 8.13 50.17 -5.11
N GLN A 74 8.98 49.76 -4.16
CA GLN A 74 8.78 49.91 -2.70
C GLN A 74 7.44 49.37 -2.15
N ASP A 75 6.61 48.76 -3.00
CA ASP A 75 5.36 48.11 -2.66
C ASP A 75 5.61 46.72 -2.07
N THR A 76 5.93 46.71 -0.78
CA THR A 76 6.12 45.51 0.03
C THR A 76 4.92 44.57 -0.01
N THR A 77 3.71 45.11 -0.12
CA THR A 77 2.45 44.35 -0.18
C THR A 77 2.36 43.53 -1.46
N GLN A 78 2.67 44.13 -2.61
CA GLN A 78 2.65 43.42 -3.91
C GLN A 78 3.68 42.30 -3.93
N THR A 79 4.89 42.57 -3.42
CA THR A 79 5.95 41.56 -3.32
C THR A 79 5.56 40.41 -2.40
N ALA A 80 4.93 40.68 -1.26
CA ALA A 80 4.44 39.64 -0.35
C ALA A 80 3.34 38.78 -1.01
N ILE A 81 2.45 39.40 -1.79
CA ILE A 81 1.37 38.71 -2.51
C ILE A 81 1.93 37.82 -3.62
N THR A 82 2.94 38.27 -4.37
CA THR A 82 3.56 37.42 -5.41
C THR A 82 4.28 36.24 -4.79
N ILE A 83 5.04 36.43 -3.70
CA ILE A 83 5.68 35.33 -2.95
C ILE A 83 4.65 34.33 -2.44
N LEU A 84 3.54 34.81 -1.86
CA LEU A 84 2.45 33.95 -1.41
C LEU A 84 1.83 33.17 -2.57
N GLY A 85 1.64 33.82 -3.72
CA GLY A 85 1.19 33.17 -4.96
C GLY A 85 2.12 32.05 -5.41
N VAL A 86 3.44 32.28 -5.40
CA VAL A 86 4.45 31.27 -5.75
C VAL A 86 4.37 30.07 -4.82
N ALA A 87 4.33 30.30 -3.50
CA ALA A 87 4.21 29.24 -2.51
C ALA A 87 2.91 28.43 -2.69
N LEU A 88 1.79 29.12 -2.94
CA LEU A 88 0.50 28.48 -3.19
C LEU A 88 0.53 27.63 -4.47
N GLY A 89 1.18 28.11 -5.52
CA GLY A 89 1.35 27.36 -6.77
C GLY A 89 2.12 26.05 -6.57
N ILE A 90 3.20 26.08 -5.77
CA ILE A 90 3.98 24.87 -5.44
C ILE A 90 3.13 23.89 -4.62
N LEU A 91 2.50 24.35 -3.54
CA LEU A 91 1.66 23.51 -2.67
C LEU A 91 0.48 22.88 -3.41
N CYS A 92 -0.19 23.66 -4.26
CA CYS A 92 -1.30 23.17 -5.08
C CYS A 92 -0.81 22.07 -6.02
N THR A 93 0.34 22.26 -6.65
CA THR A 93 0.93 21.26 -7.56
C THR A 93 1.32 19.97 -6.82
N GLU A 94 1.88 20.06 -5.61
CA GLU A 94 2.17 18.90 -4.78
C GLU A 94 0.89 18.17 -4.37
N TRP A 95 -0.14 18.90 -3.94
CA TRP A 95 -1.41 18.32 -3.52
C TRP A 95 -2.13 17.62 -4.67
N LEU A 96 -2.16 18.24 -5.86
CA LEU A 96 -2.67 17.63 -7.09
C LEU A 96 -1.83 16.40 -7.49
N SER A 97 -0.51 16.48 -7.39
CA SER A 97 0.39 15.35 -7.67
C SER A 97 0.09 14.16 -6.75
N GLN A 98 -0.18 14.42 -5.47
CA GLN A 98 -0.57 13.39 -4.51
C GLN A 98 -1.96 12.82 -4.83
N PHE A 99 -2.93 13.68 -5.16
CA PHE A 99 -4.29 13.27 -5.49
C PHE A 99 -4.33 12.38 -6.74
N PHE A 100 -3.60 12.74 -7.79
CA PHE A 100 -3.50 11.93 -9.01
C PHE A 100 -2.56 10.73 -8.88
N ARG A 101 -1.72 10.66 -7.84
CA ARG A 101 -0.83 9.51 -7.58
C ARG A 101 -1.53 8.34 -6.87
N SER A 102 -2.82 8.42 -6.59
CA SER A 102 -3.61 7.30 -6.04
C SER A 102 -4.65 6.86 -7.08
N PRO A 103 -4.75 5.55 -7.42
CA PRO A 103 -4.59 4.42 -6.52
C PRO A 103 -3.26 3.68 -6.69
N HIS A 104 -2.78 3.21 -5.55
CA HIS A 104 -1.61 2.37 -5.34
C HIS A 104 -1.70 1.05 -6.14
N VAL A 105 -1.37 1.09 -7.43
CA VAL A 105 -0.97 -0.12 -8.16
C VAL A 105 0.47 -0.42 -7.71
N PRO A 106 0.73 -1.55 -7.03
CA PRO A 106 2.09 -1.92 -6.66
C PRO A 106 2.90 -2.10 -7.95
N ASP A 107 3.80 -1.16 -8.22
CA ASP A 107 4.76 -1.18 -9.32
C ASP A 107 5.75 -2.32 -9.06
N SER A 108 5.34 -3.54 -9.41
CA SER A 108 6.04 -4.78 -9.13
C SER A 108 7.00 -5.19 -10.24
N ASP A 109 7.08 -4.46 -11.37
CA ASP A 109 7.77 -5.01 -12.55
C ASP A 109 8.86 -4.14 -13.20
N ARG A 110 9.18 -2.94 -12.71
CA ARG A 110 10.09 -2.04 -13.47
C ARG A 110 11.55 -1.97 -13.09
N ARG A 111 12.11 -2.97 -12.41
CA ARG A 111 13.56 -3.03 -12.22
C ARG A 111 14.20 -4.41 -12.23
N ARG A 112 13.79 -5.27 -13.18
CA ARG A 112 14.70 -6.30 -13.70
C ARG A 112 15.71 -5.65 -14.66
N LYS A 113 16.56 -4.78 -14.11
CA LYS A 113 17.80 -4.38 -14.78
C LYS A 113 18.65 -5.66 -14.87
N LYS A 114 18.69 -6.19 -16.08
CA LYS A 114 19.68 -7.10 -16.67
C LYS A 114 21.03 -7.01 -15.95
N SER A 115 21.19 -7.76 -14.85
CA SER A 115 22.48 -8.10 -14.30
C SER A 115 23.04 -9.20 -15.18
N MET A 116 24.06 -8.85 -15.97
CA MET A 116 24.96 -9.79 -16.62
C MET A 116 25.37 -10.86 -15.59
N PRO A 117 25.31 -12.17 -15.94
CA PRO A 117 25.89 -13.19 -15.09
C PRO A 117 27.41 -13.04 -15.17
N THR A 118 28.03 -12.53 -14.11
CA THR A 118 29.45 -12.75 -13.91
C THR A 118 29.64 -14.23 -13.57
N ALA A 119 30.20 -14.96 -14.51
CA ALA A 119 30.74 -16.29 -14.29
C ALA A 119 31.83 -16.22 -13.20
N ASN A 120 31.59 -16.90 -12.09
CA ASN A 120 32.54 -17.41 -11.09
C ASN A 120 31.63 -17.95 -9.96
N GLY A 121 31.43 -19.26 -9.81
CA GLY A 121 32.46 -20.25 -9.54
C GLY A 121 32.33 -20.64 -8.06
N HIS A 122 32.16 -21.94 -7.80
CA HIS A 122 32.13 -22.64 -6.50
C HIS A 122 30.76 -22.98 -5.88
N ALA A 123 30.23 -24.13 -6.34
CA ALA A 123 30.06 -25.34 -5.53
C ALA A 123 29.56 -25.22 -4.08
N SER A 124 28.32 -25.68 -3.83
CA SER A 124 27.99 -26.68 -2.80
C SER A 124 26.50 -27.05 -2.91
N ARG A 125 26.14 -28.12 -3.61
CA ARG A 125 25.94 -29.49 -3.07
C ARG A 125 24.82 -29.59 -2.03
N ARG A 126 23.58 -29.79 -2.49
CA ARG A 126 22.76 -31.01 -2.25
C ARG A 126 21.34 -30.83 -2.76
N ASP A 127 21.16 -31.22 -4.02
CA ASP A 127 19.90 -31.62 -4.60
C ASP A 127 19.31 -32.84 -3.86
N ARG A 128 18.06 -32.72 -3.44
CA ARG A 128 17.08 -33.81 -3.54
C ARG A 128 15.93 -33.29 -4.39
N LEU A 129 16.18 -33.26 -5.69
CA LEU A 129 15.17 -33.04 -6.71
C LEU A 129 14.36 -34.33 -6.85
N VAL A 130 13.12 -34.32 -6.36
CA VAL A 130 12.14 -35.37 -6.67
C VAL A 130 11.76 -35.18 -8.13
N GLN A 131 12.38 -36.00 -8.98
CA GLN A 131 12.15 -36.01 -10.42
C GLN A 131 10.82 -36.72 -10.68
N PHE A 132 9.74 -35.96 -10.82
CA PHE A 132 8.50 -36.49 -11.37
C PHE A 132 8.71 -36.75 -12.87
N ARG A 133 8.67 -38.03 -13.23
CA ARG A 133 8.79 -38.53 -14.59
C ARG A 133 7.60 -38.01 -15.41
N ALA A 134 7.84 -37.02 -16.27
CA ALA A 134 6.89 -36.60 -17.28
C ALA A 134 6.75 -37.73 -18.31
N GLY A 135 5.57 -38.36 -18.36
CA GLY A 135 5.18 -39.24 -19.45
C GLY A 135 4.81 -38.43 -20.69
N PRO A 136 5.13 -38.91 -21.91
CA PRO A 136 4.80 -38.22 -23.14
C PRO A 136 3.43 -38.69 -23.65
N GLU A 137 2.33 -38.19 -23.09
CA GLU A 137 1.01 -38.28 -23.73
C GLU A 137 -0.03 -37.48 -22.94
N GLY A 138 -0.69 -36.52 -23.59
CA GLY A 138 -1.88 -35.84 -23.05
C GLY A 138 -1.87 -34.31 -23.14
N ASP A 139 -1.79 -33.79 -24.36
CA ASP A 139 -1.82 -32.36 -24.72
C ASP A 139 -3.23 -31.71 -24.59
N ALA A 140 -3.90 -31.86 -23.44
CA ALA A 140 -5.27 -31.32 -23.27
C ALA A 140 -5.58 -30.73 -21.88
N SER A 141 -4.70 -30.84 -20.89
CA SER A 141 -4.98 -30.43 -19.51
C SER A 141 -4.38 -29.09 -19.08
N ASP A 142 -3.47 -28.52 -19.87
CA ASP A 142 -2.71 -27.32 -19.46
C ASP A 142 -3.46 -25.99 -19.69
N ALA A 143 -4.55 -26.01 -20.46
CA ALA A 143 -5.43 -24.85 -20.63
C ALA A 143 -6.28 -24.54 -19.39
N ARG A 144 -6.61 -25.55 -18.56
CA ARG A 144 -7.43 -25.35 -17.34
C ARG A 144 -6.64 -24.84 -16.15
N HIS A 145 -5.35 -25.11 -16.05
CA HIS A 145 -4.53 -24.63 -14.92
C HIS A 145 -4.03 -23.18 -15.10
N LYS A 146 -3.96 -22.67 -16.33
CA LYS A 146 -3.69 -21.23 -16.57
C LYS A 146 -4.90 -20.34 -16.30
N ALA A 147 -6.12 -20.83 -16.50
CA ALA A 147 -7.33 -20.07 -16.19
C ALA A 147 -7.50 -19.81 -14.68
N PHE A 148 -7.01 -20.70 -13.80
CA PHE A 148 -7.12 -20.54 -12.35
C PHE A 148 -6.00 -19.66 -11.73
N ARG A 149 -4.87 -19.49 -12.42
CA ARG A 149 -3.76 -18.66 -11.94
C ARG A 149 -3.91 -17.18 -12.29
N ASN A 150 -4.64 -16.85 -13.36
CA ASN A 150 -4.91 -15.46 -13.75
C ASN A 150 -6.06 -14.81 -12.98
N THR A 151 -6.86 -15.56 -12.22
CA THR A 151 -7.87 -15.03 -11.30
C THR A 151 -7.32 -14.75 -9.89
N VAL A 152 -6.13 -15.27 -9.57
CA VAL A 152 -5.44 -15.07 -8.28
C VAL A 152 -4.30 -14.05 -8.42
N THR A 153 -4.51 -13.05 -9.28
CA THR A 153 -3.65 -11.87 -9.33
C THR A 153 -4.47 -10.67 -8.88
N ILE A 154 -4.33 -10.34 -7.60
CA ILE A 154 -4.80 -9.10 -6.96
C ILE A 154 -6.32 -8.95 -6.98
N SER A 155 -7.04 -9.97 -6.50
CA SER A 155 -8.40 -9.77 -6.04
C SER A 155 -8.30 -9.04 -4.69
N ASP A 156 -8.65 -7.76 -4.67
CA ASP A 156 -8.89 -7.00 -3.44
C ASP A 156 -9.80 -7.85 -2.53
N ILE A 157 -9.60 -7.85 -1.21
CA ILE A 157 -10.30 -8.75 -0.26
C ILE A 157 -11.84 -8.67 -0.39
N THR A 158 -12.31 -7.54 -0.90
CA THR A 158 -13.71 -7.24 -1.19
C THR A 158 -14.23 -7.84 -2.49
N SER A 159 -13.35 -8.15 -3.45
CA SER A 159 -13.69 -8.66 -4.79
C SER A 159 -13.85 -10.19 -4.88
N VAL A 160 -13.64 -10.91 -3.78
CA VAL A 160 -13.91 -12.36 -3.71
C VAL A 160 -15.43 -12.63 -3.73
N ASP A 161 -16.26 -11.62 -3.49
CA ASP A 161 -17.71 -11.72 -3.68
C ASP A 161 -18.09 -11.30 -5.10
N SER A 162 -18.75 -12.20 -5.82
CA SER A 162 -20.10 -11.96 -6.36
C SER A 162 -20.39 -12.75 -7.63
N ASN A 163 -19.40 -13.15 -8.45
CA ASN A 163 -19.71 -13.71 -9.79
C ASN A 163 -18.93 -14.99 -10.18
N SER A 164 -18.06 -15.53 -9.33
CA SER A 164 -17.32 -16.76 -9.64
C SER A 164 -18.00 -18.03 -9.08
N GLU A 165 -19.34 -18.07 -9.06
CA GLU A 165 -20.11 -19.17 -8.45
C GLU A 165 -20.50 -20.31 -9.39
N MET A 166 -20.33 -20.18 -10.72
CA MET A 166 -21.08 -21.05 -11.62
C MET A 166 -20.41 -22.40 -11.99
N ILE A 167 -19.15 -22.66 -11.62
CA ILE A 167 -18.43 -23.87 -12.10
C ILE A 167 -17.53 -24.46 -10.99
N GLY A 168 -18.13 -25.13 -9.99
CA GLY A 168 -17.37 -25.87 -8.99
C GLY A 168 -18.20 -26.78 -8.06
N PRO A 169 -17.56 -27.65 -7.25
CA PRO A 169 -18.21 -28.59 -6.31
C PRO A 169 -19.14 -27.94 -5.26
N SER A 170 -19.15 -26.61 -5.16
CA SER A 170 -20.00 -25.81 -4.29
C SER A 170 -21.48 -25.77 -4.71
N ALA A 171 -21.83 -26.28 -5.90
CA ALA A 171 -23.21 -26.32 -6.37
C ALA A 171 -24.15 -27.13 -5.44
N SER A 172 -23.64 -28.14 -4.72
CA SER A 172 -24.43 -28.97 -3.80
C SER A 172 -24.51 -28.42 -2.37
N MET A 173 -23.85 -27.30 -2.05
CA MET A 173 -23.90 -26.71 -0.72
C MET A 173 -25.16 -25.87 -0.51
N THR A 174 -25.71 -25.91 0.71
CA THR A 174 -26.79 -25.01 1.11
C THR A 174 -26.32 -23.55 1.06
N PRO A 175 -27.20 -22.57 0.82
CA PRO A 175 -26.81 -21.16 0.77
C PRO A 175 -26.02 -20.70 2.02
N LEU A 176 -26.42 -21.14 3.22
CA LEU A 176 -25.71 -20.84 4.46
C LEU A 176 -24.32 -21.49 4.53
N ASP A 177 -24.18 -22.74 4.08
CA ASP A 177 -22.88 -23.40 4.02
C ASP A 177 -21.92 -22.70 3.03
N ARG A 178 -22.46 -22.13 1.94
CA ARG A 178 -21.68 -21.33 1.00
C ARG A 178 -21.16 -20.06 1.65
N GLU A 179 -22.00 -19.33 2.39
CA GLU A 179 -21.58 -18.14 3.13
C GLU A 179 -20.48 -18.46 4.14
N ILE A 180 -20.63 -19.55 4.91
CA ILE A 180 -19.61 -20.01 5.87
C ILE A 180 -18.31 -20.35 5.15
N ALA A 181 -18.38 -21.04 4.00
CA ALA A 181 -17.22 -21.36 3.19
C ALA A 181 -16.53 -20.08 2.69
N ILE A 182 -17.29 -19.09 2.17
CA ILE A 182 -16.76 -17.80 1.72
C ILE A 182 -16.06 -17.07 2.87
N LEU A 183 -16.69 -16.97 4.04
CA LEU A 183 -16.07 -16.33 5.21
C LEU A 183 -14.76 -17.02 5.64
N ARG A 184 -14.71 -18.35 5.61
CA ARG A 184 -13.49 -19.11 5.92
C ARG A 184 -12.40 -18.93 4.87
N THR A 185 -12.75 -18.82 3.59
CA THR A 185 -11.78 -18.51 2.53
C THR A 185 -11.22 -17.10 2.69
N ARG A 186 -12.07 -16.11 3.01
CA ARG A 186 -11.65 -14.73 3.32
C ARG A 186 -10.73 -14.67 4.54
N ALA A 187 -11.05 -15.41 5.60
CA ALA A 187 -10.17 -15.53 6.77
C ALA A 187 -8.80 -16.12 6.40
N SER A 188 -8.79 -17.17 5.57
CA SER A 188 -7.56 -17.82 5.10
C SER A 188 -6.71 -16.86 4.25
N LEU A 189 -7.36 -16.06 3.39
CA LEU A 189 -6.69 -15.05 2.58
C LEU A 189 -6.10 -13.94 3.46
N ALA A 190 -6.85 -13.44 4.45
CA ALA A 190 -6.35 -12.46 5.40
C ALA A 190 -5.14 -12.97 6.21
N ASP A 191 -5.09 -14.27 6.58
CA ASP A 191 -3.91 -14.84 7.24
C ASP A 191 -2.70 -14.94 6.30
N SER A 192 -2.92 -15.24 5.01
CA SER A 192 -1.85 -15.25 4.02
C SER A 192 -1.18 -13.88 3.87
N GLU A 193 -1.97 -12.81 3.79
CA GLU A 193 -1.48 -11.43 3.76
C GLU A 193 -0.77 -11.06 5.07
N ARG A 194 -1.35 -11.43 6.22
CA ARG A 194 -0.70 -11.25 7.53
C ARG A 194 0.70 -11.89 7.58
N ARG A 195 0.88 -13.09 7.03
CA ARG A 195 2.19 -13.77 6.98
C ARG A 195 3.17 -13.03 6.08
N ARG A 196 2.72 -12.64 4.88
CA ARG A 196 3.50 -11.81 3.96
C ARG A 196 3.99 -10.53 4.63
N PHE A 197 3.12 -9.77 5.29
CA PHE A 197 3.52 -8.54 5.99
C PHE A 197 4.47 -8.78 7.16
N LYS A 198 4.43 -9.96 7.82
CA LYS A 198 5.43 -10.32 8.83
C LYS A 198 6.81 -10.54 8.21
N GLU A 199 6.87 -11.16 7.04
CA GLU A 199 8.12 -11.37 6.29
C GLU A 199 8.68 -10.05 5.76
N GLU A 200 7.84 -9.21 5.14
CA GLU A 200 8.23 -7.87 4.68
C GLU A 200 8.72 -6.99 5.83
N ARG A 201 8.12 -7.11 7.02
CA ARG A 201 8.60 -6.42 8.22
C ARG A 201 10.01 -6.88 8.62
N LYS A 202 10.27 -8.19 8.65
CA LYS A 202 11.61 -8.72 8.98
C LYS A 202 12.63 -8.23 7.97
N TRP A 203 12.26 -8.23 6.68
CA TRP A 203 13.10 -7.72 5.61
C TRP A 203 13.40 -6.22 5.80
N ALA A 204 12.40 -5.40 6.08
CA ALA A 204 12.61 -3.96 6.35
C ALA A 204 13.54 -3.71 7.55
N ILE A 205 13.41 -4.50 8.63
CA ILE A 205 14.31 -4.42 9.79
C ILE A 205 15.74 -4.77 9.38
N SER A 206 15.94 -5.83 8.57
CA SER A 206 17.27 -6.21 8.10
C SER A 206 17.94 -5.14 7.23
N GLN A 207 17.15 -4.27 6.61
CA GLN A 207 17.61 -3.13 5.81
C GLN A 207 17.82 -1.85 6.65
N GLY A 208 17.57 -1.88 7.96
CA GLY A 208 17.65 -0.69 8.83
C GLY A 208 16.52 0.32 8.61
N ASN A 209 15.45 -0.03 7.89
CA ASN A 209 14.33 0.88 7.61
C ASN A 209 13.21 0.71 8.64
N GLU A 210 13.35 1.39 9.79
CA GLU A 210 12.40 1.30 10.90
C GLU A 210 11.01 1.86 10.56
N ALA A 211 10.95 2.94 9.77
CA ALA A 211 9.69 3.55 9.34
C ALA A 211 8.82 2.53 8.57
N ARG A 212 9.41 1.84 7.58
CA ARG A 212 8.70 0.80 6.83
C ARG A 212 8.35 -0.39 7.73
N ALA A 213 9.23 -0.80 8.63
CA ALA A 213 8.94 -1.87 9.58
C ALA A 213 7.74 -1.55 10.49
N SER A 214 7.60 -0.28 10.91
CA SER A 214 6.47 0.20 11.71
C SER A 214 5.15 0.16 10.92
N GLN A 215 5.18 0.52 9.64
CA GLN A 215 4.02 0.45 8.75
C GLN A 215 3.58 -1.01 8.55
N MET A 216 4.52 -1.92 8.28
CA MET A 216 4.22 -3.35 8.13
C MET A 216 3.68 -3.94 9.44
N LYS A 217 4.16 -3.50 10.61
CA LYS A 217 3.59 -3.90 11.92
C LYS A 217 2.12 -3.50 12.04
N TRP A 218 1.74 -2.30 11.57
CA TRP A 218 0.35 -1.86 11.54
C TRP A 218 -0.50 -2.73 10.61
N GLN A 219 0.00 -3.06 9.42
CA GLN A 219 -0.69 -3.97 8.50
C GLN A 219 -0.92 -5.36 9.12
N VAL A 220 0.10 -5.94 9.76
CA VAL A 220 -0.05 -7.22 10.48
C VAL A 220 -1.17 -7.18 11.51
N LYS A 221 -1.27 -6.10 12.30
CA LYS A 221 -2.35 -5.93 13.27
C LYS A 221 -3.72 -5.85 12.59
N ARG A 222 -3.83 -5.03 11.54
CA ARG A 222 -5.06 -4.88 10.76
C ARG A 222 -5.55 -6.21 10.21
N TYR A 223 -4.69 -6.97 9.52
CA TYR A 223 -5.07 -8.27 8.96
C TYR A 223 -5.32 -9.35 10.01
N THR A 224 -4.67 -9.27 11.17
CA THR A 224 -5.00 -10.14 12.30
C THR A 224 -6.41 -9.88 12.81
N ALA A 225 -6.80 -8.62 12.96
CA ALA A 225 -8.15 -8.25 13.37
C ALA A 225 -9.21 -8.68 12.34
N LEU A 226 -8.92 -8.48 11.06
CA LEU A 226 -9.81 -8.83 9.94
C LEU A 226 -9.99 -10.36 9.78
N MET A 227 -8.92 -11.13 9.95
CA MET A 227 -8.99 -12.59 10.02
C MET A 227 -9.87 -13.05 11.20
N GLN A 228 -9.69 -12.45 12.38
CA GLN A 228 -10.47 -12.78 13.57
C GLN A 228 -11.95 -12.43 13.42
N SER A 229 -12.29 -11.30 12.78
CA SER A 229 -13.69 -10.94 12.53
C SER A 229 -14.38 -11.95 11.61
N PHE A 230 -13.72 -12.37 10.53
CA PHE A 230 -14.28 -13.39 9.63
C PHE A 230 -14.43 -14.75 10.29
N HIS A 231 -13.51 -15.16 11.16
CA HIS A 231 -13.71 -16.38 11.95
C HIS A 231 -14.92 -16.28 12.87
N ARG A 232 -15.07 -15.18 13.61
CA ARG A 232 -16.22 -14.96 14.49
C ARG A 232 -17.54 -14.96 13.71
N GLU A 233 -17.56 -14.33 12.55
CA GLU A 233 -18.74 -14.27 11.69
C GLU A 233 -19.09 -15.65 11.10
N ALA A 234 -18.09 -16.41 10.64
CA ALA A 234 -18.28 -17.77 10.18
C ALA A 234 -18.81 -18.69 11.29
N ASP A 235 -18.30 -18.54 12.52
CA ASP A 235 -18.74 -19.33 13.68
C ASP A 235 -20.17 -18.94 14.09
N ALA A 236 -20.53 -17.66 14.03
CA ALA A 236 -21.90 -17.20 14.29
C ALA A 236 -22.89 -17.79 13.26
N LYS A 237 -22.53 -17.77 11.98
CA LYS A 237 -23.32 -18.37 10.89
C LYS A 237 -23.45 -19.89 11.01
N LEU A 238 -22.40 -20.56 11.49
CA LEU A 238 -22.43 -22.00 11.78
C LEU A 238 -23.46 -22.32 12.89
N ILE A 239 -23.51 -21.48 13.93
CA ILE A 239 -24.50 -21.62 15.01
C ILE A 239 -25.92 -21.41 14.45
N GLU A 240 -26.13 -20.39 13.62
CA GLU A 240 -27.42 -20.13 12.95
C GLU A 240 -27.89 -21.32 12.10
N ALA A 241 -26.99 -21.88 11.28
CA ALA A 241 -27.27 -23.06 10.47
C ALA A 241 -27.62 -24.30 11.33
N SER A 242 -27.01 -24.43 12.51
CA SER A 242 -27.29 -25.53 13.45
C SER A 242 -28.55 -25.31 14.30
N GLY A 243 -28.89 -24.05 14.62
CA GLY A 243 -29.99 -23.66 15.50
C GLY A 243 -31.33 -23.46 14.79
N GLY A 244 -31.31 -23.21 13.47
CA GLY A 244 -32.51 -23.03 12.65
C GLY A 244 -33.24 -24.31 12.24
N ARG A 245 -32.75 -25.50 12.63
CA ARG A 245 -33.53 -26.75 12.52
C ARG A 245 -34.40 -26.89 13.78
N PRO A 246 -35.71 -26.60 13.73
CA PRO A 246 -36.60 -27.11 14.75
C PRO A 246 -36.45 -28.63 14.74
N ARG A 247 -36.10 -29.21 15.89
CA ARG A 247 -36.20 -30.65 16.14
C ARG A 247 -37.67 -31.05 16.00
N LEU A 248 -38.13 -31.25 14.77
CA LEU A 248 -39.37 -31.93 14.47
C LEU A 248 -38.99 -33.20 13.70
N HIS A 249 -39.44 -34.34 14.25
CA HIS A 249 -39.07 -35.74 14.00
C HIS A 249 -37.79 -36.23 14.71
N GLY A 250 -37.86 -37.13 15.69
CA GLY A 250 -38.96 -38.04 16.00
C GLY A 250 -39.13 -39.08 14.90
N THR A 251 -38.11 -39.90 14.69
CA THR A 251 -38.25 -41.26 14.17
C THR A 251 -37.19 -42.09 14.86
N GLU A 252 -37.64 -43.12 15.55
CA GLU A 252 -36.83 -44.09 16.26
C GLU A 252 -35.80 -44.71 15.31
N GLU A 253 -34.51 -44.59 15.65
CA GLU A 253 -33.45 -45.38 15.03
C GLU A 253 -33.11 -46.53 15.99
N PRO A 254 -33.14 -47.80 15.54
CA PRO A 254 -32.96 -48.96 16.42
C PRO A 254 -31.55 -49.03 16.99
N LYS A 255 -31.51 -49.18 18.31
CA LYS A 255 -30.35 -49.48 19.15
C LYS A 255 -29.62 -50.75 18.66
N LEU A 256 -28.40 -50.60 18.13
CA LEU A 256 -27.43 -51.69 17.98
C LEU A 256 -26.21 -51.45 18.88
N PRO A 257 -25.70 -52.48 19.59
CA PRO A 257 -24.69 -52.33 20.62
C PRO A 257 -23.25 -52.40 20.10
N SER A 258 -22.44 -51.43 20.55
CA SER A 258 -21.07 -51.53 21.10
C SER A 258 -19.91 -52.15 20.30
N SER A 259 -18.70 -51.73 20.71
CA SER A 259 -17.36 -52.26 20.37
C SER A 259 -16.76 -51.68 19.07
N SER A 260 -15.57 -51.10 19.00
CA SER A 260 -14.45 -51.01 19.94
C SER A 260 -13.50 -49.88 19.50
N ARG A 261 -12.94 -49.17 20.48
CA ARG A 261 -11.83 -48.20 20.33
C ARG A 261 -10.54 -48.93 19.94
N PRO A 262 -9.69 -48.32 19.08
CA PRO A 262 -8.25 -48.40 19.27
C PRO A 262 -7.73 -47.06 19.78
N SER A 263 -7.25 -47.11 21.02
CA SER A 263 -6.36 -46.13 21.62
C SER A 263 -5.14 -45.90 20.71
N ARG A 264 -5.00 -44.72 20.11
CA ARG A 264 -3.78 -44.32 19.41
C ARG A 264 -2.94 -43.44 20.32
N HIS A 265 -1.84 -44.04 20.75
CA HIS A 265 -0.65 -43.43 21.35
C HIS A 265 -0.34 -42.06 20.75
N ARG A 266 -0.61 -41.01 21.52
CA ARG A 266 -0.07 -39.66 21.30
C ARG A 266 1.36 -39.67 21.81
N LYS A 267 2.31 -39.83 20.89
CA LYS A 267 3.75 -39.67 21.16
C LYS A 267 4.02 -38.18 21.36
N GLU A 268 4.15 -37.80 22.61
CA GLU A 268 4.55 -36.47 23.07
C GLU A 268 6.02 -36.27 22.72
N ILE A 269 6.30 -35.64 21.58
CA ILE A 269 7.63 -35.13 21.28
C ILE A 269 7.74 -33.77 21.99
N SER A 270 8.14 -33.86 23.26
CA SER A 270 8.86 -32.80 23.95
C SER A 270 10.10 -32.48 23.13
N ASN A 271 10.04 -31.40 22.36
CA ASN A 271 11.24 -30.81 21.77
C ASN A 271 11.44 -29.46 22.43
N GLY A 272 12.37 -29.43 23.37
CA GLY A 272 12.83 -28.23 24.03
C GLY A 272 13.34 -27.22 23.02
N GLN A 273 12.92 -25.98 23.21
CA GLN A 273 13.69 -24.87 22.69
C GLN A 273 13.84 -23.85 23.80
N ALA A 274 15.08 -23.77 24.26
CA ALA A 274 15.57 -22.94 25.32
C ALA A 274 15.19 -21.47 25.12
N ALA A 275 14.65 -20.86 26.17
CA ALA A 275 14.60 -19.42 26.32
C ALA A 275 16.04 -18.88 26.43
N PRO A 276 16.44 -17.88 25.64
CA PRO A 276 17.67 -17.15 25.93
C PRO A 276 17.44 -16.29 27.18
N ARG A 277 18.27 -16.55 28.19
CA ARG A 277 18.50 -15.72 29.38
C ARG A 277 18.65 -14.26 28.97
N SER A 278 17.74 -13.41 29.41
CA SER A 278 17.98 -11.97 29.53
C SER A 278 18.98 -11.76 30.65
N VAL A 279 20.21 -11.40 30.29
CA VAL A 279 21.20 -10.89 31.23
C VAL A 279 20.80 -9.46 31.55
N ASP A 280 20.37 -9.25 32.78
CA ASP A 280 20.25 -7.93 33.38
C ASP A 280 21.63 -7.29 33.45
N ALA A 281 21.75 -6.12 32.84
CA ALA A 281 22.78 -5.14 33.18
C ALA A 281 22.08 -3.78 33.34
N PRO A 282 22.08 -3.20 34.55
CA PRO A 282 21.63 -1.84 34.79
C PRO A 282 22.76 -0.88 34.45
N LEU A 283 22.46 0.34 34.01
CA LEU A 283 23.19 1.58 34.35
C LEU A 283 22.60 2.78 33.58
N THR A 284 21.88 3.61 34.33
CA THR A 284 22.04 5.07 34.42
C THR A 284 22.39 5.87 33.16
N ARG A 285 21.45 6.75 32.75
CA ARG A 285 21.75 8.15 32.36
C ARG A 285 20.44 8.94 32.44
N SER A 286 20.24 9.63 33.55
CA SER A 286 20.53 11.05 33.73
C SER A 286 19.59 11.96 32.96
N ALA A 287 18.88 12.73 33.78
CA ALA A 287 18.08 13.89 33.46
C ALA A 287 18.81 14.95 32.62
N THR A 288 18.00 15.92 32.21
CA THR A 288 18.34 17.34 32.00
C THR A 288 18.68 17.77 30.57
N TYR A 289 17.72 18.44 29.92
CA TYR A 289 17.96 19.74 29.25
C TYR A 289 16.60 20.43 29.04
N LYS A 290 16.19 21.34 29.93
CA LYS A 290 16.35 22.81 29.80
C LYS A 290 15.82 23.37 28.48
N GLN A 291 14.52 23.68 28.47
CA GLN A 291 14.01 25.06 28.58
C GLN A 291 15.08 26.16 28.39
N VAL A 292 15.27 26.63 27.16
CA VAL A 292 15.84 27.95 26.82
C VAL A 292 15.28 28.38 25.45
N ALA A 293 14.44 29.42 25.44
CA ALA A 293 14.38 30.48 24.42
C ALA A 293 13.20 31.42 24.75
N ARG A 294 13.35 32.14 25.87
CA ARG A 294 12.87 33.52 25.97
C ARG A 294 13.96 34.41 25.37
N ASP A 295 13.52 35.51 24.78
CA ASP A 295 14.28 36.71 24.48
C ASP A 295 15.24 36.66 23.28
N ALA A 296 14.70 37.09 22.13
CA ALA A 296 15.43 37.98 21.23
C ALA A 296 14.54 39.22 21.00
N VAL A 297 14.78 40.24 21.82
CA VAL A 297 14.38 41.64 21.64
C VAL A 297 15.44 42.31 20.78
N ARG A 298 15.05 42.87 19.63
CA ARG A 298 15.36 44.24 19.15
C ARG A 298 14.89 44.42 17.72
#